data_AF-A0A9D5CSX2-F1
#
_entry.id   AF-A0A9D5CSX2-F1
#
_cell.length_a   1.000
_cell.length_b   1.000
_cell.length_c   1.000
_cell.angle_alpha   90.00
_cell.angle_beta   90.00
_cell.angle_gamma   90.00
#
_symmetry.space_group_name_H-M   'P 1'
#
loop_
_entity.id
_entity.type
_entity.pdbx_description
1 polymer ?
#
loop_
_entity_poly.entity_id
_entity_poly.type
_entity_poly.pdbx_seq_one_letter_code
_entity_poly.pdbx_strand_id
1 'polypeptide(L)' 'MNPIDHPHGGGEGRAPIGRKKPTTPWGYPVLGKRSRKRKKYYFNHFRTPNIILGAYNSSILVQCLLR' A
#
# COMPACT_ATOMS: atom_id res chain seq x y z
N MET A 1 -13.78 -7.41 23.56
CA MET A 1 -12.42 -7.95 23.62
C MET A 1 -11.80 -7.54 24.93
N ASN A 2 -11.10 -8.43 25.60
CA ASN A 2 -10.38 -8.06 26.82
C ASN A 2 -9.12 -7.26 26.43
N PRO A 3 -8.59 -6.41 27.33
CA PRO A 3 -7.36 -5.67 27.08
C PRO A 3 -6.15 -6.54 26.73
N ILE A 4 -6.13 -7.80 27.19
CA ILE A 4 -5.04 -8.75 26.92
C ILE A 4 -5.06 -9.30 25.48
N ASP A 5 -6.24 -9.45 24.89
CA ASP A 5 -6.41 -10.11 23.58
C ASP A 5 -6.19 -9.14 22.42
N HIS A 6 -6.53 -7.86 22.62
CA HIS A 6 -6.44 -6.87 21.58
C HIS A 6 -6.03 -5.50 22.13
N PRO A 7 -5.18 -4.74 21.42
CA PRO A 7 -4.83 -3.38 21.81
C PRO A 7 -6.05 -2.44 21.96
N HIS A 8 -7.14 -2.67 21.22
CA HIS A 8 -8.41 -1.92 21.35
C HIS A 8 -9.42 -2.62 22.27
N GLY A 9 -8.97 -3.58 23.09
CA GLY A 9 -9.80 -4.28 24.05
C GLY A 9 -9.92 -3.48 25.35
N GLY A 10 -11.07 -3.65 26.03
CA GLY A 10 -11.41 -2.93 27.26
C GLY A 10 -12.22 -1.65 27.04
N GLY A 11 -12.65 -1.07 28.16
CA GLY A 11 -13.54 0.09 28.24
C GLY A 11 -14.99 -0.30 28.52
N GLU A 12 -15.69 0.56 29.24
CA GLU A 12 -17.10 0.37 29.58
C GLU A 12 -17.97 0.60 28.33
N GLY A 13 -18.83 -0.36 27.99
CA GLY A 13 -19.72 -0.27 26.83
C GLY A 13 -18.97 -0.25 25.48
N ARG A 14 -19.22 0.78 24.65
CA ARG A 14 -18.57 0.97 23.35
C ARG A 14 -17.36 1.87 23.51
N ALA A 15 -16.19 1.27 23.65
CA ALA A 15 -14.93 2.01 23.80
C ALA A 15 -14.41 2.53 22.44
N PRO A 16 -13.98 3.81 22.36
CA PRO A 16 -13.20 4.28 21.22
C PRO A 16 -11.81 3.63 21.22
N ILE A 17 -11.11 3.67 20.08
CA ILE A 17 -9.80 3.04 19.87
C ILE A 17 -8.72 3.45 20.89
N GLY A 18 -8.81 4.64 21.50
CA GLY A 18 -7.90 5.08 22.56
C GLY A 18 -6.43 5.28 22.13
N ARG A 19 -6.11 5.10 20.84
CA ARG A 19 -4.78 5.27 20.25
C ARG A 19 -4.84 6.16 19.01
N LYS A 20 -3.71 6.83 18.71
CA LYS A 20 -3.56 7.71 17.52
C LYS A 20 -3.82 6.99 16.19
N LYS A 21 -3.58 5.69 16.12
CA LYS A 21 -3.77 4.87 14.90
C LYS A 21 -4.38 3.52 15.28
N PRO A 22 -5.21 2.93 14.40
CA PRO A 22 -5.67 1.57 14.57
C PRO A 22 -4.49 0.60 14.46
N THR A 23 -4.37 -0.29 15.42
CA THR A 23 -3.33 -1.31 15.52
C THR A 23 -3.91 -2.71 15.34
N THR A 24 -3.08 -3.62 14.82
CA THR A 24 -3.31 -5.06 14.82
C THR A 24 -3.19 -5.62 16.24
N PRO A 25 -3.61 -6.87 16.50
CA PRO A 25 -3.39 -7.54 17.80
C PRO A 25 -1.93 -7.47 18.27
N TRP A 26 -0.99 -7.55 17.33
CA TRP A 26 0.46 -7.52 17.59
C TRP A 26 1.07 -6.11 17.61
N GLY A 27 0.26 -5.06 17.67
CA GLY A 27 0.73 -3.67 17.82
C GLY A 27 1.24 -3.00 16.54
N TYR A 28 1.10 -3.60 15.37
CA TYR A 28 1.45 -2.95 14.11
C TYR A 28 0.33 -2.00 13.63
N PRO A 29 0.63 -0.85 13.03
CA PRO A 29 -0.40 0.03 12.48
C PRO A 29 -1.07 -0.62 11.26
N VAL A 30 -2.40 -0.56 11.23
CA VAL A 30 -3.23 -1.11 10.14
C VAL A 30 -3.19 -0.22 8.91
N LEU A 31 -3.23 1.11 9.11
CA LEU A 31 -3.34 2.08 8.03
C LEU A 31 -1.99 2.71 7.70
N GLY A 32 -1.69 2.82 6.40
CA GLY A 32 -0.56 3.59 5.86
C GLY A 32 0.81 2.91 5.95
N LYS A 33 0.95 1.74 6.59
CA LYS A 33 2.22 1.02 6.64
C LYS A 33 2.38 0.12 5.41
N ARG A 34 3.33 0.47 4.53
CA ARG A 34 3.76 -0.44 3.45
C ARG A 34 4.41 -1.68 4.07
N SER A 35 3.78 -2.84 3.90
CA SER A 35 4.25 -4.13 4.41
C SER A 35 5.29 -4.81 3.51
N ARG A 36 5.49 -4.32 2.27
CA ARG A 36 6.45 -4.89 1.33
C ARG A 36 7.90 -4.63 1.77
N LYS A 37 8.70 -5.69 1.92
CA LYS A 37 10.14 -5.61 2.14
C LYS A 37 10.83 -4.85 1.00
N ARG A 38 11.64 -3.83 1.35
CA ARG A 38 12.23 -2.87 0.41
C ARG A 38 13.24 -3.49 -0.57
N LYS A 39 13.98 -4.52 -0.14
CA LYS A 39 15.04 -5.20 -0.91
C LYS A 39 14.67 -6.66 -1.19
N LYS A 40 13.58 -6.91 -1.91
CA LYS A 40 13.26 -8.25 -2.44
C LYS A 40 13.96 -8.45 -3.79
N TYR A 41 14.38 -9.67 -4.09
CA TYR A 41 15.08 -10.02 -5.33
C TYR A 41 14.35 -9.52 -6.58
N TYR A 42 13.03 -9.71 -6.63
CA TYR A 42 12.16 -9.28 -7.71
C TYR A 42 11.64 -7.83 -7.57
N PHE A 43 12.26 -6.98 -6.73
CA PHE A 43 11.78 -5.61 -6.52
C PHE A 43 11.74 -4.79 -7.82
N ASN A 44 12.62 -5.07 -8.77
CA ASN A 44 12.68 -4.40 -10.07
C ASN A 44 11.61 -4.90 -11.06
N HIS A 45 11.04 -6.09 -10.85
CA HIS A 45 10.01 -6.66 -11.73
C HIS A 45 8.65 -5.96 -11.58
N PHE A 46 8.35 -5.47 -10.38
CA PHE A 46 7.09 -4.79 -10.05
C PHE A 46 7.20 -3.26 -10.04
N ARG A 47 8.33 -2.70 -10.47
CA ARG A 47 8.35 -1.28 -10.83
C ARG A 47 7.59 -1.19 -12.14
N THR A 48 6.38 -0.64 -12.10
CA THR A 48 5.71 -0.15 -13.31
C THR A 48 6.75 0.64 -14.08
N PRO A 49 7.13 0.20 -15.29
CA PRO A 49 8.05 1.00 -16.07
C PRO A 49 7.31 2.30 -16.34
N ASN A 50 7.97 3.44 -16.09
CA ASN A 50 7.46 4.79 -16.40
C ASN A 50 7.36 4.98 -17.94
N ILE A 51 6.69 4.06 -18.65
CA ILE A 51 6.59 4.04 -20.12
C ILE A 51 5.42 4.90 -20.61
N ILE A 52 4.55 5.43 -19.74
CA ILE A 52 3.34 6.16 -20.18
C ILE A 52 3.50 7.70 -20.16
N LEU A 53 4.66 8.26 -19.80
CA LEU A 53 4.86 9.73 -19.80
C LEU A 53 5.95 10.26 -20.75
N GLY A 54 6.66 9.37 -21.47
CA GLY A 54 7.80 9.77 -22.31
C GLY A 54 7.73 9.37 -23.79
N ALA A 55 6.69 8.66 -24.23
CA ALA A 55 6.61 8.11 -25.60
C ALA A 55 5.79 8.97 -26.58
N TYR A 56 5.44 10.21 -26.22
CA TYR A 56 4.92 11.20 -27.17
C TYR A 56 6.07 11.93 -27.89
N ASN A 57 7.08 11.20 -28.35
CA ASN A 57 8.01 11.69 -29.36
C ASN A 57 7.65 11.04 -30.69
N SER A 58 6.62 11.62 -31.31
CA SER A 58 6.54 12.01 -32.74
C SER A 58 6.96 11.03 -33.87
N SER A 59 7.11 9.71 -33.67
CA SER A 59 7.49 8.84 -34.81
C SER A 59 6.76 7.51 -34.96
N ILE A 60 5.97 7.05 -33.98
CA ILE A 60 5.31 5.73 -34.06
C ILE A 60 3.85 5.79 -34.57
N LEU A 61 3.19 6.96 -34.53
CA LEU A 61 1.79 7.07 -34.97
C LEU A 61 1.60 7.18 -36.49
N VAL A 62 2.64 7.39 -37.28
CA VAL A 62 2.51 7.56 -38.75
C VAL A 62 2.60 6.22 -39.50
N GLN A 63 3.09 5.15 -38.87
CA GLN A 63 3.28 3.86 -39.56
C GLN A 63 2.08 2.90 -39.49
N CYS A 64 1.06 3.19 -38.69
CA CYS A 64 -0.15 2.36 -38.58
C CYS A 64 -1.30 2.79 -39.51
N LEU A 65 -1.16 3.86 -40.29
CA LEU A 65 -2.25 4.42 -41.13
C LEU A 65 -2.03 4.25 -42.64
N LEU A 66 -1.02 3.50 -43.06
CA LEU A 66 -0.76 3.17 -44.47
C LEU A 66 -0.65 1.66 -44.72
N ARG A 67 -1.42 0.87 -43.98
CA ARG A 67 -1.68 -0.52 -44.35
C ARG A 67 -3.15 -0.87 -44.15
#